data_AF-A0A2V6X872-F1
#
_entry.id   AF-A0A2V6X872-F1
#
_cell.length_a   1.000
_cell.length_b   1.000
_cell.length_c   1.000
_cell.angle_alpha   90.00
_cell.angle_beta   90.00
_cell.angle_gamma   90.00
#
_symmetry.space_group_name_H-M   'P 1'
#
loop_
_entity.id
_entity.type
_entity.pdbx_description
1 polymer ?
#
loop_
_entity_poly.entity_id
_entity_poly.type
_entity_poly.pdbx_seq_one_letter_code
_entity_poly.pdbx_strand_id
1 'polypeptide(L)'
;MSEKGPRVWRDLDQAEVDAAYDQATWAPNRPQIVARYATNSEGVRARLGAPQRFAYGATPVEALDLYAARRSYAPINVFIHGGAWRRGLAKNYAFPAELFVRAGAHFVVPDFAAVQDVGGSLLPMAEQVRRAVAWVRRNAYRFGGDPERIFVSGHSSG
;
A
#
# COMPACT_ATOMS: atom_id res chain seq x y z
N MET A 1 -7.38 35.02 16.84
CA MET A 1 -6.72 33.71 17.07
C MET A 1 -7.33 33.13 18.32
N SER A 2 -7.81 31.89 18.29
CA SER A 2 -8.29 31.24 19.52
C SER A 2 -7.13 31.12 20.51
N GLU A 3 -7.43 31.24 21.79
CA GLU A 3 -6.42 31.05 22.85
C GLU A 3 -5.91 29.60 22.82
N LYS A 4 -4.60 29.44 22.98
CA LYS A 4 -3.91 28.14 22.88
C LYS A 4 -4.27 27.27 24.08
N GLY A 5 -4.56 25.99 23.85
CA GLY A 5 -4.87 25.02 24.89
C GLY A 5 -3.67 24.66 25.78
N PRO A 6 -3.86 23.82 26.81
CA PRO A 6 -2.76 23.30 27.62
C PRO A 6 -1.78 22.51 26.74
N ARG A 7 -0.49 22.59 27.06
CA ARG A 7 0.58 21.90 26.33
C ARG A 7 0.42 20.38 26.48
N VAL A 8 0.47 19.67 25.35
CA VAL A 8 0.39 18.20 25.29
C VAL A 8 1.72 17.59 24.88
N TRP A 9 2.39 18.17 23.88
CA TRP A 9 3.69 17.68 23.40
C TRP A 9 4.60 18.85 23.06
N ARG A 10 5.74 18.94 23.74
CA ARG A 10 6.66 20.10 23.66
C ARG A 10 5.89 21.40 23.92
N ASP A 11 5.89 22.31 22.96
CA ASP A 11 5.19 23.59 22.98
C ASP A 11 3.83 23.54 22.28
N LEU A 12 3.42 22.38 21.76
CA LEU A 12 2.15 22.19 21.07
C LEU A 12 1.00 21.88 22.03
N ASP A 13 -0.17 22.47 21.76
CA ASP A 13 -1.42 22.04 22.38
C ASP A 13 -2.05 20.85 21.62
N GLN A 14 -3.17 20.31 22.12
CA GLN A 14 -3.84 19.18 21.48
C GLN A 14 -4.26 19.47 20.04
N ALA A 15 -4.80 20.65 19.77
CA ALA A 15 -5.31 21.02 18.45
C ALA A 15 -4.17 21.11 17.43
N GLU A 16 -3.01 21.62 17.83
CA GLU A 16 -1.82 21.68 16.99
C GLU A 16 -1.20 20.29 16.75
N VAL A 17 -1.18 19.42 17.76
CA VAL A 17 -0.75 18.02 17.58
C VAL A 17 -1.67 17.29 16.60
N ASP A 18 -2.98 17.43 16.75
CA ASP A 18 -3.96 16.82 15.84
C ASP A 18 -3.80 17.36 14.41
N ALA A 19 -3.65 18.68 14.27
CA ALA A 19 -3.40 19.34 12.99
C ALA A 19 -2.10 18.85 12.32
N ALA A 20 -1.05 18.53 13.09
CA ALA A 20 0.21 18.02 12.56
C ALA A 20 0.09 16.59 11.99
N TYR A 21 -0.83 15.77 12.51
CA TYR A 21 -1.08 14.40 12.03
C TYR A 21 -2.24 14.30 11.03
N ASP A 22 -3.12 15.31 10.96
CA ASP A 22 -4.19 15.36 9.96
C ASP A 22 -3.76 16.10 8.68
N GLN A 23 -3.47 15.31 7.65
CA GLN A 23 -3.15 15.81 6.32
C GLN A 23 -4.27 16.67 5.70
N ALA A 24 -5.52 16.54 6.14
CA ALA A 24 -6.61 17.40 5.67
C ALA A 24 -6.40 18.88 6.04
N THR A 25 -5.66 19.16 7.11
CA THR A 25 -5.30 20.52 7.53
C THR A 25 -4.45 21.23 6.48
N TRP A 26 -3.52 20.50 5.86
CA TRP A 26 -2.50 21.07 4.97
C TRP A 26 -2.75 20.81 3.48
N ALA A 27 -3.61 19.84 3.17
CA ALA A 27 -3.96 19.46 1.81
C ALA A 27 -5.49 19.42 1.65
N PRO A 28 -6.16 20.58 1.45
CA PRO A 28 -7.62 20.63 1.27
C PRO A 28 -8.09 19.87 0.03
N ASN A 29 -7.21 19.66 -0.96
CA ASN A 29 -7.47 18.86 -2.16
C ASN A 29 -7.21 17.34 -1.97
N ARG A 30 -6.91 16.88 -0.75
CA ARG A 30 -6.64 15.46 -0.46
C ARG A 30 -7.74 14.51 -0.94
N PRO A 31 -9.06 14.80 -0.78
CA PRO A 31 -10.10 13.92 -1.28
C PRO A 31 -10.00 13.68 -2.80
N GLN A 32 -9.72 14.72 -3.57
CA GLN A 32 -9.57 14.64 -5.03
C GLN A 32 -8.32 13.82 -5.40
N ILE A 33 -7.21 14.01 -4.67
CA ILE A 33 -5.97 13.24 -4.91
C ILE A 33 -6.17 11.76 -4.59
N VAL A 34 -6.81 11.43 -3.46
CA VAL A 34 -7.11 10.03 -3.09
C VAL A 34 -8.06 9.39 -4.11
N ALA A 35 -9.08 10.11 -4.58
CA ALA A 35 -9.99 9.60 -5.61
C ALA A 35 -9.25 9.27 -6.92
N ARG A 36 -8.25 10.08 -7.30
CA ARG A 36 -7.43 9.84 -8.49
C ARG A 36 -6.65 8.52 -8.42
N TYR A 37 -6.35 7.98 -7.25
CA TYR A 37 -5.63 6.70 -7.15
C TYR A 37 -6.43 5.56 -7.80
N ALA A 38 -7.74 5.51 -7.57
CA ALA A 38 -8.62 4.54 -8.20
C ALA A 38 -8.70 4.76 -9.72
N THR A 39 -8.99 5.98 -10.17
CA THR A 39 -9.09 6.32 -11.61
C THR A 39 -7.78 6.05 -12.36
N ASN A 40 -6.63 6.40 -11.80
CA ASN A 40 -5.34 6.14 -12.41
C ASN A 40 -5.02 4.64 -12.44
N SER A 41 -5.42 3.90 -11.39
CA SER A 41 -5.27 2.45 -11.34
C SER A 41 -6.13 1.74 -12.38
N GLU A 42 -7.35 2.23 -12.64
CA GLU A 42 -8.19 1.76 -13.75
C GLU A 42 -7.53 2.04 -15.10
N GLY A 43 -6.98 3.24 -15.29
CA GLY A 43 -6.22 3.57 -16.49
C GLY A 43 -5.03 2.63 -16.72
N VAL A 44 -4.28 2.28 -15.67
CA VAL A 44 -3.19 1.30 -15.76
C VAL A 44 -3.73 -0.09 -16.13
N ARG A 45 -4.82 -0.55 -15.51
CA ARG A 45 -5.44 -1.84 -15.88
C ARG A 45 -5.94 -1.88 -17.31
N ALA A 46 -6.43 -0.77 -17.85
CA ALA A 46 -6.81 -0.68 -19.26
C ALA A 46 -5.60 -0.85 -20.21
N ARG A 47 -4.38 -0.46 -19.78
CA ARG A 47 -3.15 -0.57 -20.57
C ARG A 47 -2.39 -1.87 -20.37
N LEU A 48 -2.28 -2.35 -19.13
CA LEU A 48 -1.50 -3.54 -18.77
C LEU A 48 -2.34 -4.81 -18.65
N GLY A 49 -3.66 -4.67 -18.53
CA GLY A 49 -4.57 -5.76 -18.17
C GLY A 49 -4.85 -5.83 -16.67
N ALA A 50 -5.76 -6.73 -16.30
CA ALA A 50 -6.06 -7.04 -14.91
C ALA A 50 -4.84 -7.68 -14.21
N PRO A 51 -4.63 -7.44 -12.91
CA PRO A 51 -3.58 -8.11 -12.17
C PRO A 51 -3.83 -9.61 -12.05
N GLN A 52 -2.77 -10.37 -11.90
CA GLN A 52 -2.87 -11.72 -11.35
C GLN A 52 -3.10 -11.58 -9.84
N ARG A 53 -4.19 -12.15 -9.32
CA ARG A 53 -4.53 -12.07 -7.90
C ARG A 53 -4.22 -13.38 -7.20
N PHE A 54 -3.49 -13.30 -6.09
CA PHE A 54 -3.08 -14.48 -5.30
C PHE A 54 -3.46 -14.32 -3.84
N ALA A 55 -3.84 -15.42 -3.19
CA ALA A 55 -3.98 -15.47 -1.74
C ALA A 55 -2.61 -15.75 -1.10
N TYR A 56 -2.23 -14.94 -0.12
CA TYR A 56 -1.01 -15.16 0.68
C TYR A 56 -1.32 -15.67 2.10
N GLY A 57 -2.57 -15.58 2.54
CA GLY A 57 -3.04 -16.04 3.85
C GLY A 57 -4.43 -16.68 3.78
N ALA A 58 -5.04 -16.90 4.95
CA ALA A 58 -6.26 -17.69 5.09
C ALA A 58 -7.53 -16.86 4.90
N THR A 59 -7.45 -15.55 5.11
CA THR A 59 -8.62 -14.66 5.03
C THR A 59 -8.71 -13.99 3.66
N PRO A 60 -9.90 -13.56 3.22
CA PRO A 60 -10.07 -12.90 1.91
C PRO A 60 -9.25 -11.61 1.75
N VAL A 61 -8.95 -10.90 2.84
CA VAL A 61 -8.13 -9.69 2.84
C VAL A 61 -6.63 -10.01 2.71
N GLU A 62 -6.21 -11.24 2.97
CA GLU A 62 -4.83 -11.70 2.79
C GLU A 62 -4.57 -12.14 1.34
N ALA A 63 -4.74 -11.19 0.42
CA ALA A 63 -4.52 -11.36 -1.00
C ALA A 63 -3.60 -10.27 -1.55
N LEU A 64 -3.01 -10.50 -2.73
CA LEU A 64 -2.16 -9.54 -3.41
C LEU A 64 -2.47 -9.49 -4.90
N ASP A 65 -2.32 -8.30 -5.48
CA ASP A 65 -2.37 -8.04 -6.91
C ASP A 65 -0.94 -7.98 -7.46
N LEU A 66 -0.69 -8.73 -8.53
CA LEU A 66 0.59 -8.77 -9.24
C LEU A 66 0.43 -8.32 -10.69
N TYR A 67 1.24 -7.33 -11.07
CA TYR A 67 1.42 -6.88 -12.44
C TYR A 67 2.77 -7.37 -12.93
N ALA A 68 2.75 -8.30 -13.90
CA ALA A 68 3.94 -8.99 -14.35
C ALA A 68 4.71 -8.20 -15.42
N ALA A 69 6.02 -8.07 -15.25
CA ALA A 69 6.94 -7.71 -16.32
C ALA A 69 7.13 -8.89 -17.28
N ARG A 70 7.50 -8.59 -18.53
CA ARG A 70 7.80 -9.61 -19.55
C ARG A 70 9.16 -10.29 -19.37
N ARG A 71 10.03 -9.72 -18.55
CA ARG A 71 11.37 -10.23 -18.28
C ARG A 71 11.29 -11.53 -17.48
N SER A 72 11.99 -12.58 -17.91
CA SER A 72 12.21 -13.77 -17.10
C SER A 72 13.13 -13.47 -15.93
N TYR A 73 12.84 -14.06 -14.77
CA TYR A 73 13.60 -13.85 -13.55
C TYR A 73 13.70 -12.34 -13.23
N ALA A 74 12.56 -11.65 -13.25
CA ALA A 74 12.50 -10.20 -13.04
C ALA A 74 12.63 -9.84 -11.55
N PRO A 75 13.28 -8.70 -11.21
CA PRO A 75 13.18 -8.15 -9.85
C PRO A 75 11.72 -7.83 -9.50
N ILE A 76 11.40 -7.87 -8.21
CA ILE A 76 10.03 -7.69 -7.70
C ILE A 76 10.01 -6.48 -6.77
N ASN A 77 9.11 -5.52 -7.01
CA ASN A 77 8.78 -4.47 -6.05
C ASN A 77 7.45 -4.80 -5.36
N VAL A 78 7.47 -4.94 -4.05
CA VAL A 78 6.28 -5.04 -3.20
C VAL A 78 5.96 -3.66 -2.64
N PHE A 79 4.86 -3.07 -3.07
CA PHE A 79 4.40 -1.77 -2.62
C PHE A 79 3.33 -1.91 -1.53
N ILE A 80 3.61 -1.42 -0.32
CA ILE A 80 2.67 -1.44 0.80
C ILE A 80 1.88 -0.14 0.81
N HIS A 81 0.56 -0.25 0.69
CA HIS A 81 -0.28 0.91 0.49
C HIS A 81 -0.57 1.68 1.80
N GLY A 82 -0.82 2.99 1.65
CA GLY A 82 -1.24 3.84 2.74
C GLY A 82 -2.73 3.74 3.08
N GLY A 83 -3.16 4.59 4.00
CA GLY A 83 -4.54 4.66 4.47
C GLY A 83 -4.70 4.84 5.97
N ALA A 84 -3.63 5.26 6.66
CA ALA A 84 -3.59 5.43 8.11
C ALA A 84 -4.01 4.16 8.86
N TRP A 85 -3.65 2.99 8.30
CA TRP A 85 -4.03 1.66 8.78
C TRP A 85 -5.54 1.35 8.81
N ARG A 86 -6.40 2.30 8.41
CA ARG A 86 -7.86 2.20 8.55
C ARG A 86 -8.57 1.81 7.26
N ARG A 87 -7.88 1.91 6.12
CA ARG A 87 -8.46 1.75 4.79
C ARG A 87 -7.36 1.49 3.75
N GLY A 88 -7.79 1.16 2.55
CA GLY A 88 -6.93 0.91 1.40
C GLY A 88 -7.27 -0.46 0.81
N LEU A 89 -7.15 -0.56 -0.51
CA LEU A 89 -7.35 -1.81 -1.24
C LEU A 89 -6.32 -1.83 -2.37
N ALA A 90 -5.66 -2.96 -2.59
CA ALA A 90 -4.63 -3.15 -3.60
C ALA A 90 -5.06 -2.65 -4.99
N LYS A 91 -6.33 -2.88 -5.35
CA LYS A 91 -6.93 -2.43 -6.61
C LYS A 91 -6.85 -0.91 -6.85
N ASN A 92 -6.75 -0.10 -5.79
CA ASN A 92 -6.66 1.36 -5.88
C ASN A 92 -5.21 1.86 -5.99
N TYR A 93 -4.22 0.97 -5.95
CA TYR A 93 -2.79 1.30 -5.97
C TYR A 93 -2.04 0.66 -7.13
N ALA A 94 -2.73 0.39 -8.25
CA ALA A 94 -2.11 -0.08 -9.48
C ALA A 94 -1.42 1.04 -10.28
N PHE A 95 -1.72 2.31 -9.99
CA PHE A 95 -1.20 3.46 -10.73
C PHE A 95 0.34 3.52 -10.87
N PRO A 96 1.19 2.99 -9.96
CA PRO A 96 2.64 2.92 -10.19
C PRO A 96 3.08 1.74 -11.06
N ALA A 97 2.22 0.72 -11.25
CA ALA A 97 2.62 -0.57 -11.82
C ALA A 97 3.25 -0.45 -13.21
N GLU A 98 2.72 0.46 -14.05
CA GLU A 98 3.22 0.65 -15.41
C GLU A 98 4.69 1.09 -15.45
N LEU A 99 5.13 1.91 -14.49
CA LEU A 99 6.53 2.32 -14.39
C LEU A 99 7.44 1.11 -14.14
N PHE A 100 7.10 0.29 -13.15
CA PHE A 100 7.88 -0.89 -12.79
C PHE A 100 7.87 -1.96 -13.88
N VAL A 101 6.69 -2.26 -14.43
CA VAL A 101 6.51 -3.26 -15.48
C VAL A 101 7.31 -2.89 -16.74
N ARG A 102 7.29 -1.62 -17.15
CA ARG A 102 8.09 -1.13 -18.30
C ARG A 102 9.59 -1.13 -18.01
N ALA A 103 10.00 -0.93 -16.77
CA ALA A 103 11.38 -1.07 -16.33
C ALA A 103 11.85 -2.54 -16.19
N GLY A 104 10.96 -3.51 -16.43
CA GLY A 104 11.28 -4.93 -16.37
C GLY A 104 11.23 -5.51 -14.95
N ALA A 105 10.49 -4.88 -14.03
CA ALA A 105 10.24 -5.36 -12.67
C ALA A 105 8.77 -5.72 -12.47
N HIS A 106 8.51 -6.80 -11.72
CA HIS A 106 7.17 -7.10 -11.25
C HIS A 106 6.72 -6.08 -10.22
N PHE A 107 5.45 -5.70 -10.25
CA PHE A 107 4.85 -4.82 -9.25
C PHE A 107 3.76 -5.56 -8.48
N VAL A 108 3.93 -5.64 -7.17
CA VAL A 108 3.03 -6.37 -6.27
C VAL A 108 2.44 -5.41 -5.26
N VAL A 109 1.13 -5.49 -5.05
CA VAL A 109 0.43 -4.75 -3.99
C VAL A 109 -0.38 -5.73 -3.15
N PRO A 110 -0.02 -5.97 -1.88
CA PRO A 110 -0.84 -6.74 -0.97
C PRO A 110 -1.99 -5.89 -0.42
N ASP A 111 -3.15 -6.54 -0.24
CA ASP A 111 -4.15 -6.13 0.73
C ASP A 111 -3.71 -6.60 2.13
N PHE A 112 -4.24 -5.97 3.18
CA PHE A 112 -4.13 -6.40 4.57
C PHE A 112 -5.31 -5.79 5.36
N ALA A 113 -5.62 -6.37 6.52
CA ALA A 113 -6.76 -5.95 7.32
C ALA A 113 -6.64 -4.50 7.77
N ALA A 114 -7.76 -3.81 7.93
CA ALA A 114 -7.76 -2.51 8.59
C ALA A 114 -7.70 -2.67 10.11
N VAL A 115 -7.10 -1.70 10.80
CA VAL A 115 -6.83 -1.76 12.25
C VAL A 115 -8.10 -1.99 13.08
N GLN A 116 -9.25 -1.45 12.64
CA GLN A 116 -10.54 -1.67 13.30
C GLN A 116 -11.04 -3.11 13.19
N ASP A 117 -10.66 -3.84 12.13
CA ASP A 117 -11.10 -5.23 11.89
C ASP A 117 -10.24 -6.23 12.69
N VAL A 118 -9.14 -5.77 13.29
CA VAL A 118 -8.20 -6.56 14.09
C VAL A 118 -8.06 -6.03 15.52
N GLY A 119 -9.13 -5.43 16.04
CA GLY A 119 -9.23 -5.05 17.46
C GLY A 119 -8.34 -3.87 17.87
N GLY A 120 -7.99 -2.98 16.93
CA GLY A 120 -7.19 -1.79 17.22
C GLY A 120 -5.68 -2.03 17.26
N SER A 121 -5.22 -3.27 17.05
CA SER A 121 -3.80 -3.63 17.08
C SER A 121 -3.15 -3.54 15.70
N LEU A 122 -1.96 -2.94 15.63
CA LEU A 122 -1.15 -2.94 14.41
C LEU A 122 -0.40 -4.25 14.19
N LEU A 123 -0.26 -5.10 15.23
CA LEU A 123 0.52 -6.34 15.14
C LEU A 123 -0.04 -7.33 14.10
N PRO A 124 -1.36 -7.63 14.05
CA PRO A 124 -1.90 -8.52 13.03
C PRO A 124 -1.64 -8.01 11.60
N MET A 125 -1.69 -6.69 11.39
CA MET A 125 -1.41 -6.09 10.08
C MET A 125 0.06 -6.23 9.70
N ALA A 126 0.97 -5.95 10.64
CA ALA A 126 2.40 -6.13 10.42
C ALA A 126 2.75 -7.59 10.10
N GLU A 127 2.11 -8.54 10.78
CA GLU A 127 2.24 -9.97 10.48
C GLU A 127 1.69 -10.33 9.09
N GLN A 128 0.54 -9.78 8.70
CA GLN A 128 -0.03 -9.96 7.36
C GLN A 128 0.90 -9.46 6.26
N VAL A 129 1.47 -8.25 6.41
CA VAL A 129 2.46 -7.71 5.45
C VAL A 129 3.71 -8.59 5.38
N ARG A 130 4.23 -9.05 6.54
CA ARG A 130 5.35 -10.00 6.59
C ARG A 130 5.03 -11.30 5.86
N ARG A 131 3.82 -11.86 6.06
CA ARG A 131 3.34 -13.06 5.35
C ARG A 131 3.26 -12.83 3.85
N ALA A 132 2.76 -11.68 3.40
CA ALA A 132 2.69 -11.32 1.99
C ALA A 132 4.08 -11.27 1.34
N VAL A 133 5.05 -10.57 1.94
CA VAL A 133 6.43 -10.50 1.43
C VAL A 133 7.08 -11.89 1.41
N ALA A 134 6.90 -12.67 2.46
CA ALA A 134 7.42 -14.03 2.54
C ALA A 134 6.77 -14.95 1.49
N TRP A 135 5.47 -14.78 1.21
CA TRP A 135 4.76 -15.49 0.16
C TRP A 135 5.32 -15.12 -1.21
N VAL A 136 5.54 -13.83 -1.49
CA VAL A 136 6.14 -13.35 -2.75
C VAL A 136 7.49 -14.02 -2.98
N ARG A 137 8.37 -14.06 -1.96
CA ARG A 137 9.66 -14.75 -2.07
C ARG A 137 9.50 -16.23 -2.37
N ARG A 138 8.69 -16.95 -1.59
CA ARG A 138 8.48 -18.40 -1.77
C ARG A 138 7.86 -18.76 -3.11
N ASN A 139 7.08 -17.87 -3.70
CA ASN A 139 6.31 -18.13 -4.91
C ASN A 139 6.86 -17.41 -6.15
N ALA A 140 7.99 -16.69 -6.05
CA ALA A 140 8.54 -15.83 -7.10
C ALA A 140 8.61 -16.52 -8.48
N TYR A 141 9.07 -17.77 -8.49
CA TYR A 141 9.19 -18.57 -9.70
C TYR A 141 7.86 -18.78 -10.44
N ARG A 142 6.72 -18.82 -9.74
CA ARG A 142 5.39 -19.07 -10.31
C ARG A 142 4.93 -17.96 -11.26
N PHE A 143 5.49 -16.76 -11.10
CA PHE A 143 5.20 -15.60 -11.95
C PHE A 143 6.48 -15.05 -12.61
N GLY A 144 7.54 -15.87 -12.69
CA GLY A 144 8.79 -15.49 -13.37
C GLY A 144 9.59 -14.40 -12.65
N GLY A 145 9.41 -14.24 -11.34
CA GLY A 145 10.20 -13.33 -10.51
C GLY A 145 11.46 -14.00 -9.96
N ASP A 146 12.43 -13.17 -9.58
CA ASP A 146 13.66 -13.57 -8.90
C ASP A 146 13.47 -13.45 -7.37
N PRO A 147 13.50 -14.56 -6.61
CA PRO A 147 13.31 -14.54 -5.16
C PRO A 147 14.42 -13.82 -4.38
N GLU A 148 15.57 -13.57 -5.01
CA GLU A 148 16.73 -12.89 -4.41
C GLU A 148 16.78 -11.39 -4.77
N ARG A 149 15.87 -10.89 -5.61
CA ARG A 149 15.75 -9.47 -5.97
C ARG A 149 14.38 -8.90 -5.65
N ILE A 150 14.08 -8.82 -4.35
CA ILE A 150 12.84 -8.26 -3.82
C ILE A 150 13.13 -6.91 -3.15
N PHE A 151 12.39 -5.90 -3.57
CA PHE A 151 12.44 -4.54 -3.05
C PHE A 151 11.10 -4.21 -2.42
N VAL A 152 11.11 -3.40 -1.38
CA VAL A 152 9.90 -2.93 -0.70
C VAL A 152 9.82 -1.42 -0.83
N SER A 153 8.64 -0.92 -1.18
CA SER A 153 8.30 0.50 -1.14
C SER A 153 6.98 0.68 -0.38
N GLY A 154 6.76 1.86 0.18
CA GLY A 154 5.59 2.14 1.02
C GLY A 154 5.16 3.60 0.90
N HIS A 155 3.89 3.87 1.23
CA HIS A 155 3.35 5.21 1.30
C HIS A 155 2.57 5.42 2.59
N SER A 156 2.92 6.47 3.34
CA SER A 156 2.25 6.86 4.58
C SER A 156 2.32 5.77 5.66
N SER A 157 1.25 4.99 5.84
CA SER A 157 1.18 3.93 6.86
C SER A 157 1.77 2.59 6.42
N GLY A 158 2.03 2.45 5.12
CA GLY A 158 2.63 1.26 4.51
C GLY A 158 4.14 1.34 4.42
#